data_AF-A0A1F3BC73-F1
#
_entry.id   AF-A0A1F3BC73-F1
#
_cell.length_a   1.000
_cell.length_b   1.000
_cell.length_c   1.000
_cell.angle_alpha   90.00
_cell.angle_beta   90.00
_cell.angle_gamma   90.00
#
_symmetry.space_group_name_H-M   'P 1'
#
loop_
_entity.id
_entity.type
_entity.pdbx_description
1 polymer ?
#
loop_
_entity_poly.entity_id
_entity_poly.type
_entity_poly.pdbx_seq_one_letter_code
_entity_poly.pdbx_strand_id
1 'polypeptide(L)'
;MAVITVRLPEKLQRQMRRLRDVNWSAIVRDAIEHRVRLEERTAERDWDKVKEAHRMAEEIFEEMHRRYGHLDFDSTETIRYWRARRYGNMQSTPQSQ
;
A
#
# COMPACT_ATOMS: atom_id res chain seq x y z
N MET A 1 -22.70 8.79 19.88
CA MET A 1 -22.06 9.59 18.80
C MET A 1 -21.10 10.57 19.43
N ALA A 2 -19.88 10.65 18.93
CA ALA A 2 -18.92 11.68 19.34
C ALA A 2 -18.95 12.82 18.31
N VAL A 3 -18.89 14.07 18.78
CA VAL A 3 -18.77 15.25 17.92
C VAL A 3 -17.32 15.71 17.98
N ILE A 4 -16.69 15.83 16.82
CA ILE A 4 -15.30 16.28 16.69
C ILE A 4 -15.27 17.62 15.94
N THR A 5 -14.48 18.57 16.43
CA THR A 5 -14.24 19.86 15.78
C THR A 5 -12.85 19.84 15.17
N VAL A 6 -12.75 19.83 13.85
CA VAL A 6 -11.48 19.78 13.12
C VAL A 6 -11.13 21.19 12.63
N ARG A 7 -9.90 21.64 12.91
CA ARG A 7 -9.38 22.88 12.33
C ARG A 7 -8.92 22.63 10.91
N LEU A 8 -9.47 23.40 9.97
CA LEU A 8 -9.15 23.30 8.55
C LEU A 8 -8.51 24.60 8.06
N PRO A 9 -7.54 24.55 7.13
CA PRO A 9 -7.05 25.73 6.45
C PRO A 9 -8.18 26.49 5.75
N GLU A 10 -8.15 27.81 5.84
CA GLU A 10 -9.24 28.68 5.37
C GLU A 10 -9.51 28.54 3.86
N LYS A 11 -8.46 28.29 3.07
CA LYS A 11 -8.57 28.01 1.63
C LYS A 11 -9.36 26.74 1.35
N LEU A 12 -9.07 25.67 2.09
CA LEU A 12 -9.75 24.38 1.95
C LEU A 12 -11.21 24.48 2.37
N GLN A 13 -11.50 25.18 3.48
CA GLN A 13 -12.87 25.41 3.93
C GLN A 13 -13.70 26.17 2.87
N ARG A 14 -13.11 27.16 2.20
CA ARG A 14 -13.78 27.88 1.10
C ARG A 14 -14.07 26.98 -0.10
N GLN A 15 -13.14 26.08 -0.46
CA GLN A 15 -13.36 25.11 -1.53
C GLN A 15 -14.49 24.14 -1.16
N MET A 16 -14.51 23.65 0.07
CA MET A 16 -15.58 22.76 0.55
C MET A 16 -16.95 23.44 0.52
N ARG A 17 -17.03 24.71 0.96
CA ARG A 17 -18.30 25.48 0.95
C ARG A 17 -18.83 25.76 -0.46
N ARG A 18 -17.98 25.76 -1.50
CA ARG A 18 -18.42 25.95 -2.90
C ARG A 18 -19.16 24.71 -3.43
N LEU A 19 -18.80 23.52 -2.98
CA LEU A 19 -19.43 22.27 -3.39
C LEU A 19 -20.52 21.91 -2.37
N ARG A 20 -21.74 22.43 -2.61
CA ARG A 20 -22.86 22.31 -1.66
C ARG A 20 -23.53 20.95 -1.65
N ASP A 21 -23.43 20.22 -2.75
CA ASP A 21 -24.09 18.91 -2.91
C ASP A 21 -23.29 17.76 -2.28
N VAL A 22 -22.15 18.07 -1.67
CA VAL A 22 -21.24 17.08 -1.10
C VAL A 22 -21.48 16.94 0.40
N ASN A 23 -21.73 15.70 0.84
CA ASN A 23 -21.81 15.37 2.26
C ASN A 23 -20.41 15.26 2.89
N TRP A 24 -19.87 16.40 3.30
CA TRP A 24 -18.54 16.48 3.89
C TRP A 24 -18.39 15.68 5.18
N SER A 25 -19.44 15.54 5.99
CA SER A 25 -19.39 14.76 7.22
C SER A 25 -19.22 13.26 6.94
N ALA A 26 -19.83 12.75 5.87
CA ALA A 26 -19.63 11.37 5.43
C ALA A 26 -18.19 11.16 4.93
N ILE A 27 -17.71 12.06 4.06
CA ILE A 27 -16.35 11.96 3.51
C ILE A 27 -15.28 12.01 4.61
N VAL A 28 -15.43 12.93 5.58
CA VAL A 28 -14.47 13.03 6.69
C VAL A 28 -14.50 11.78 7.56
N ARG A 29 -15.68 11.19 7.80
CA ARG A 29 -15.80 9.94 8.55
C ARG A 29 -15.10 8.80 7.83
N ASP A 30 -15.36 8.61 6.55
CA ASP A 30 -14.74 7.55 5.75
C ASP A 30 -13.23 7.73 5.66
N ALA A 31 -12.75 8.97 5.51
CA ALA A 31 -11.32 9.28 5.48
C ALA A 31 -10.64 8.93 6.82
N ILE A 32 -11.28 9.27 7.95
CA ILE A 32 -10.78 8.93 9.29
C ILE A 32 -10.80 7.41 9.48
N GLU A 33 -11.90 6.73 9.16
CA GLU A 33 -12.02 5.27 9.32
C GLU A 33 -10.99 4.54 8.46
N HIS A 34 -10.83 4.95 7.21
CA HIS A 34 -9.84 4.37 6.32
C HIS A 34 -8.42 4.60 6.84
N ARG A 35 -8.12 5.79 7.38
CA ARG A 35 -6.80 6.08 7.96
C ARG A 35 -6.55 5.26 9.22
N VAL A 36 -7.54 5.14 10.10
CA VAL A 36 -7.45 4.29 11.30
C VAL A 36 -7.21 2.84 10.90
N ARG A 37 -7.97 2.30 9.96
CA ARG A 37 -7.78 0.92 9.47
C ARG A 37 -6.42 0.68 8.84
N LEU A 38 -5.85 1.67 8.15
CA LEU A 38 -4.49 1.59 7.62
C LEU A 38 -3.45 1.58 8.73
N GLU A 39 -3.60 2.43 9.73
CA GLU A 39 -2.70 2.46 10.89
C GLU A 39 -2.84 1.19 11.73
N GLU A 40 -4.05 0.68 11.94
CA GLU A 40 -4.31 -0.61 12.59
C GLU A 40 -3.66 -1.76 11.82
N ARG A 41 -3.80 -1.83 10.49
CA ARG A 41 -3.08 -2.84 9.68
C ARG A 41 -1.56 -2.71 9.72
N THR A 42 -1.06 -1.51 9.99
CA THR A 42 0.38 -1.23 10.10
C THR A 42 0.89 -1.49 11.52
N ALA A 43 0.03 -1.34 12.53
CA ALA A 43 0.29 -1.65 13.93
C ALA A 43 0.10 -3.15 14.24
N GLU A 44 -0.83 -3.83 13.55
CA GLU A 44 -1.03 -5.29 13.56
C GLU A 44 -0.03 -6.03 12.66
N ARG A 45 0.79 -5.30 11.89
CA ARG A 45 1.98 -5.89 11.30
C ARG A 45 2.90 -6.23 12.45
N ASP A 46 2.81 -7.49 12.86
CA ASP A 46 3.68 -8.13 13.82
C ASP A 46 5.12 -8.03 13.27
N TRP A 47 5.79 -6.92 13.60
CA TRP A 47 7.11 -6.58 13.08
C TRP A 47 8.11 -7.68 13.46
N ASP A 48 7.84 -8.41 14.54
CA ASP A 48 8.58 -9.61 14.91
C ASP A 48 8.42 -10.72 13.87
N LYS A 49 7.20 -11.00 13.39
CA LYS A 49 6.98 -11.97 12.29
C LYS A 49 7.58 -11.51 10.96
N VAL A 50 7.55 -10.21 10.67
CA VAL A 50 8.20 -9.66 9.46
C VAL A 50 9.71 -9.80 9.55
N LYS A 51 10.29 -9.51 10.71
CA LYS A 51 11.72 -9.64 10.98
C LYS A 51 12.15 -11.11 10.98
N GLU A 52 11.33 -12.01 11.50
CA GLU A 52 11.57 -13.45 11.49
C GLU A 52 11.50 -14.01 10.06
N ALA A 53 10.50 -13.59 9.27
CA ALA A 53 10.43 -13.93 7.85
C ALA A 53 11.64 -13.41 7.06
N HIS A 54 12.09 -12.19 7.35
CA HIS A 54 13.29 -11.63 6.73
C HIS A 54 14.55 -12.40 7.13
N ARG A 55 14.69 -12.75 8.41
CA ARG A 55 15.81 -13.56 8.90
C ARG A 55 15.82 -14.95 8.25
N MET A 56 14.68 -15.62 8.15
CA MET A 56 14.60 -16.93 7.49
C MET A 56 14.96 -16.83 6.00
N ALA A 57 14.53 -15.77 5.32
CA ALA A 57 14.90 -15.53 3.93
C ALA A 57 16.41 -15.30 3.77
N GLU A 58 17.02 -14.56 4.70
CA GLU A 58 18.46 -14.31 4.72
C GLU A 58 19.26 -15.59 5.01
N GLU A 59 18.82 -16.42 5.96
CA GLU A 59 19.44 -17.72 6.25
C GLU A 59 19.41 -18.64 5.02
N ILE A 60 18.28 -18.68 4.30
CA ILE A 60 18.17 -19.44 3.04
C ILE A 60 19.09 -18.84 1.97
N PHE A 61 19.15 -17.52 1.84
CA PHE A 61 20.02 -16.85 0.88
C PHE A 61 21.50 -17.15 1.14
N GLU A 62 21.94 -17.06 2.39
CA GLU A 62 23.30 -17.40 2.83
C GLU A 62 23.63 -18.88 2.62
N GLU A 63 22.68 -19.78 2.89
CA GLU A 63 22.85 -21.21 2.64
C GLU A 63 22.97 -21.50 1.14
N MET A 64 22.16 -20.86 0.31
CA MET A 64 22.23 -20.95 -1.14
C MET A 64 23.53 -20.35 -1.68
N HIS A 65 23.97 -19.21 -1.14
CA HIS A 65 25.23 -18.57 -1.48
C HIS A 65 26.44 -19.46 -1.12
N ARG A 66 26.40 -20.10 0.04
CA ARG A 66 27.46 -21.02 0.50
C ARG A 66 27.53 -22.30 -0.34
N ARG A 67 26.38 -22.83 -0.80
CA ARG A 67 26.33 -24.08 -1.58
C ARG A 67 26.58 -23.89 -3.07
N TYR A 68 26.10 -22.80 -3.65
CA TYR A 68 26.09 -22.58 -5.10
C TYR A 68 26.96 -21.41 -5.55
N GLY A 69 27.62 -20.71 -4.62
CA GLY A 69 28.40 -19.51 -4.91
C GLY A 69 27.51 -18.29 -5.15
N HIS A 70 28.09 -17.21 -5.71
CA HIS A 70 27.34 -16.01 -6.03
C HIS A 70 26.30 -16.30 -7.12
N LEU A 71 25.04 -16.43 -6.67
CA LEU A 71 23.89 -16.42 -7.54
C LEU A 71 23.60 -14.96 -7.89
N ASP A 72 23.55 -14.65 -9.18
CA ASP A 72 23.16 -13.33 -9.74
C ASP A 72 21.63 -13.11 -9.57
N PHE A 73 21.14 -13.31 -8.33
CA PHE A 73 19.74 -13.28 -7.97
C PHE A 73 19.35 -11.85 -7.60
N ASP A 74 18.88 -11.11 -8.59
CA ASP A 74 18.24 -9.81 -8.35
C ASP A 74 16.76 -10.02 -7.97
N SER A 75 16.49 -9.84 -6.68
CA SER A 75 15.12 -9.88 -6.13
C SER A 75 14.20 -8.83 -6.79
N THR A 76 14.77 -7.72 -7.25
CA THR A 76 14.06 -6.64 -7.95
C THR A 76 13.61 -7.07 -9.33
N GLU A 77 14.48 -7.75 -10.10
CA GLU A 77 14.14 -8.34 -11.40
C GLU A 77 13.11 -9.46 -11.26
N THR A 78 13.23 -10.28 -10.22
CA THR A 78 12.23 -11.33 -9.92
C THR A 78 10.86 -10.72 -9.63
N ILE A 79 10.80 -9.66 -8.82
CA ILE A 79 9.55 -8.94 -8.54
C ILE A 79 9.00 -8.26 -9.80
N ARG A 80 9.85 -7.65 -10.64
CA ARG A 80 9.45 -7.07 -11.94
C ARG A 80 8.86 -8.13 -12.86
N TYR A 81 9.51 -9.28 -13.00
CA TYR A 81 9.03 -10.41 -13.79
C TYR A 81 7.64 -10.86 -13.34
N TRP A 82 7.43 -11.04 -12.04
CA TRP A 82 6.12 -11.45 -11.52
C TRP A 82 5.04 -10.36 -11.66
N ARG A 83 5.40 -9.07 -11.51
CA ARG A 83 4.47 -7.97 -11.79
C ARG A 83 4.11 -7.92 -13.28
N ALA A 84 5.09 -8.03 -14.17
CA ALA A 84 4.88 -8.04 -15.61
C ALA A 84 4.02 -9.24 -16.03
N ARG A 85 4.27 -10.43 -15.45
CA ARG A 85 3.48 -11.63 -15.75
C ARG A 85 2.04 -11.57 -15.21
N ARG A 86 1.83 -10.92 -14.06
CA ARG A 86 0.50 -10.81 -13.42
C ARG A 86 -0.35 -9.66 -13.98
N TYR A 87 0.27 -8.57 -14.45
CA TYR A 87 -0.43 -7.38 -14.95
C TYR A 87 -0.23 -7.09 -16.44
N GLY A 88 0.70 -7.77 -17.12
CA GLY A 88 1.02 -7.56 -18.55
C GLY A 88 -0.04 -8.05 -19.52
N ASN A 89 -0.88 -9.01 -19.12
CA ASN A 89 -2.02 -9.47 -19.94
C ASN A 89 -3.25 -8.54 -19.89
N MET A 90 -3.17 -7.39 -19.21
CA MET A 90 -4.28 -6.44 -19.08
C MET A 90 -4.23 -5.29 -20.11
N GLN A 91 -3.30 -5.32 -21.07
CA GLN A 91 -3.22 -4.38 -22.19
C GLN A 91 -3.39 -5.11 -23.53
N SER A 92 -4.60 -5.58 -23.81
CA SER A 92 -5.07 -5.87 -25.17
C SER A 92 -6.58 -5.73 -25.19
N THR A 93 -7.05 -4.49 -25.04
CA THR A 93 -8.41 -4.14 -25.47
C THR A 93 -8.30 -3.68 -26.92
N PRO A 94 -8.95 -4.34 -27.90
CA PRO A 94 -8.91 -3.88 -29.29
C PRO A 94 -9.64 -2.54 -29.39
N GLN A 95 -9.00 -1.52 -29.95
CA GLN A 95 -9.70 -0.32 -30.37
C GLN A 95 -10.59 -0.68 -31.56
N SER A 96 -11.91 -0.60 -31.37
CA SER A 96 -12.90 -0.69 -32.43
C SER A 96 -12.70 0.45 -33.43
N GLN A 97 -12.62 0.10 -34.71
CA GLN A 97 -12.84 1.02 -35.83
C GLN A 97 -14.32 1.35 -35.96
#